data_AF-J7LH12-F1
#
_entry.id   AF-J7LH12-F1
#
_cell.length_a   1.000
_cell.length_b   1.000
_cell.length_c   1.000
_cell.angle_alpha   90.00
_cell.angle_beta   90.00
_cell.angle_gamma   90.00
#
_symmetry.space_group_name_H-M   'P 1'
#
loop_
_entity.id
_entity.type
_entity.pdbx_description
1 polymer ?
#
loop_
_entity_poly.entity_id
_entity_poly.type
_entity_poly.pdbx_seq_one_letter_code
_entity_poly.pdbx_strand_id
1 'polypeptide(L)'
;MKKVEPQVRLVARPQVDYDAIADYLEEVGGAAWLERFDRGELDAHLNDPQNLAEFAGRLCYRSWEPGLNPNVTRVRKDQDAYLGNILASLHGSVLEHVSFSFVLHNVSRVLTHELIRHRPGVAVSQESLRFVRLTDLPFWFPDWAEDDPELMERATEMLQRMEEFQFWMAEHFGLDDEGVKFAEKKHKTSFMRRFAPEGVATGLVWTANVRTLRHTLEARTAPGAEEEIRLLFNLIGETLQKEAPALFGDYVVEDGVWVPKHRKV
;
A
#
# COMPACT_ATOMS: atom_id res chain seq x y z
N MET A 1 14.94 -7.14 23.21
CA MET A 1 14.79 -7.18 21.74
C MET A 1 13.68 -8.16 21.38
N LYS A 2 12.82 -7.79 20.42
CA LYS A 2 11.67 -8.59 19.99
C LYS A 2 11.81 -8.94 18.51
N LYS A 3 11.97 -10.23 18.19
CA LYS A 3 11.93 -10.67 16.78
C LYS A 3 10.53 -10.44 16.21
N VAL A 4 10.44 -9.90 14.99
CA VAL A 4 9.19 -9.62 14.28
C VAL A 4 9.29 -9.95 12.80
N GLU A 5 8.13 -10.11 12.15
CA GLU A 5 8.01 -10.30 10.70
C GLU A 5 7.20 -9.14 10.08
N PRO A 6 7.59 -8.62 8.90
CA PRO A 6 6.81 -7.65 8.14
C PRO A 6 5.38 -8.12 7.86
N GLN A 7 4.42 -7.22 8.03
CA GLN A 7 3.00 -7.52 7.89
C GLN A 7 2.29 -6.45 7.07
N VAL A 8 1.36 -6.90 6.21
CA VAL A 8 0.49 -6.05 5.41
C VAL A 8 -0.96 -6.36 5.77
N ARG A 9 -1.75 -5.31 6.05
CA ARG A 9 -3.19 -5.42 6.24
C ARG A 9 -3.89 -4.38 5.37
N LEU A 10 -4.79 -4.81 4.50
CA LEU A 10 -5.67 -3.89 3.80
C LEU A 10 -6.72 -3.36 4.78
N VAL A 11 -6.80 -2.04 4.94
CA VAL A 11 -7.72 -1.39 5.89
C VAL A 11 -8.71 -0.43 5.24
N ALA A 12 -8.48 -0.03 3.99
CA ALA A 12 -9.49 0.67 3.19
C ALA A 12 -9.35 0.33 1.71
N ARG A 13 -10.49 0.22 1.05
CA ARG A 13 -10.66 0.04 -0.39
C ARG A 13 -11.79 0.97 -0.87
N PRO A 14 -11.87 1.30 -2.16
CA PRO A 14 -12.97 2.09 -2.71
C PRO A 14 -14.31 1.44 -2.43
N GLN A 15 -15.30 2.29 -2.13
CA GLN A 15 -16.70 1.93 -2.11
C GLN A 15 -17.42 2.88 -3.07
N VAL A 16 -18.24 2.33 -3.96
CA VAL A 16 -18.95 3.09 -4.96
C VAL A 16 -20.33 3.49 -4.43
N ASP A 17 -20.69 4.76 -4.61
CA ASP A 17 -22.05 5.25 -4.41
C ASP A 17 -22.82 5.06 -5.73
N TYR A 18 -23.62 4.00 -5.77
CA TYR A 18 -24.34 3.62 -6.97
C TYR A 18 -25.59 4.46 -7.22
N ASP A 19 -26.17 5.05 -6.18
CA ASP A 19 -27.30 5.97 -6.33
C ASP A 19 -26.81 7.25 -7.02
N ALA A 20 -25.66 7.80 -6.58
CA ALA A 20 -25.05 8.94 -7.24
C ALA A 20 -24.61 8.65 -8.70
N ILE A 21 -24.14 7.42 -8.97
CA ILE A 21 -23.86 6.99 -10.35
C ILE A 21 -25.14 6.91 -11.18
N ALA A 22 -26.23 6.38 -10.61
CA ALA A 22 -27.52 6.27 -11.29
C ALA A 22 -28.07 7.64 -11.67
N ASP A 23 -28.09 8.58 -10.74
CA ASP A 23 -28.52 9.96 -10.98
C ASP A 23 -27.78 10.56 -12.18
N TYR A 24 -26.45 10.42 -12.23
CA TYR A 24 -25.65 10.89 -13.37
C TYR A 24 -25.95 10.14 -14.67
N LEU A 25 -26.07 8.80 -14.62
CA LEU A 25 -26.30 7.98 -15.81
C LEU A 25 -27.68 8.24 -16.43
N GLU A 26 -28.70 8.55 -15.64
CA GLU A 26 -30.01 8.98 -16.13
C GLU A 26 -29.90 10.28 -16.94
N GLU A 27 -29.15 11.27 -16.46
CA GLU A 27 -28.95 12.55 -17.17
C GLU A 27 -28.25 12.38 -18.53
N VAL A 28 -27.29 11.45 -18.62
CA VAL A 28 -26.49 11.25 -19.83
C VAL A 28 -26.98 10.12 -20.74
N GLY A 29 -28.10 9.48 -20.39
CA GLY A 29 -28.68 8.36 -21.13
C GLY A 29 -27.85 7.07 -21.09
N GLY A 30 -27.05 6.87 -20.05
CA GLY A 30 -26.17 5.70 -19.87
C GLY A 30 -26.72 4.65 -18.90
N ALA A 31 -27.99 4.74 -18.50
CA ALA A 31 -28.60 3.93 -17.44
C ALA A 31 -28.54 2.42 -17.70
N ALA A 32 -28.47 1.95 -18.95
CA ALA A 32 -28.34 0.52 -19.25
C ALA A 32 -27.04 -0.11 -18.69
N TRP A 33 -26.03 0.70 -18.35
CA TRP A 33 -24.84 0.20 -17.65
C TRP A 33 -25.20 -0.41 -16.29
N LEU A 34 -26.25 0.08 -15.63
CA LEU A 34 -26.72 -0.42 -14.33
C LEU A 34 -27.54 -1.71 -14.41
N GLU A 35 -28.03 -2.11 -15.58
CA GLU A 35 -28.67 -3.43 -15.78
C GLU A 35 -27.74 -4.60 -15.43
N ARG A 36 -26.43 -4.32 -15.28
CA ARG A 36 -25.43 -5.26 -14.76
C ARG A 36 -25.68 -5.64 -13.29
N PHE A 37 -26.39 -4.81 -12.50
CA PHE A 37 -26.86 -5.17 -11.16
C PHE A 37 -27.82 -6.35 -11.20
N ASP A 38 -28.79 -6.32 -12.12
CA ASP A 38 -29.78 -7.39 -12.26
C ASP A 38 -29.15 -8.74 -12.62
N ARG A 39 -27.94 -8.70 -13.20
CA ARG A 39 -27.12 -9.88 -13.54
C ARG A 39 -26.12 -10.28 -12.46
N GLY A 40 -26.07 -9.54 -11.35
CA GLY A 40 -25.11 -9.75 -10.25
C GLY A 40 -23.66 -9.41 -10.60
N GLU A 41 -23.41 -8.70 -11.70
CA GLU A 41 -22.06 -8.37 -12.18
C GLU A 41 -21.43 -7.19 -11.42
N LEU A 42 -22.26 -6.26 -10.92
CA LEU A 42 -21.79 -5.09 -10.16
C LEU A 42 -21.71 -5.34 -8.64
N ASP A 43 -22.56 -6.22 -8.11
CA ASP A 43 -22.68 -6.53 -6.67
C ASP A 43 -21.77 -7.68 -6.21
N ALA A 44 -20.80 -8.08 -7.04
CA ALA A 44 -19.80 -9.03 -6.62
C ALA A 44 -18.95 -8.43 -5.49
N HIS A 45 -18.91 -9.10 -4.33
CA HIS A 45 -18.11 -8.71 -3.17
C HIS A 45 -16.66 -8.46 -3.62
N LEU A 46 -16.23 -7.19 -3.58
CA LEU A 46 -14.93 -6.62 -4.03
C LEU A 46 -14.87 -6.00 -5.45
N ASN A 47 -15.99 -5.81 -6.17
CA ASN A 47 -15.92 -5.27 -7.54
C ASN A 47 -15.86 -3.73 -7.64
N ASP A 48 -16.21 -3.00 -6.58
CA ASP A 48 -16.21 -1.53 -6.52
C ASP A 48 -14.93 -0.84 -7.06
N PRO A 49 -13.70 -1.30 -6.76
CA PRO A 49 -12.50 -0.67 -7.31
C PRO A 49 -12.45 -0.74 -8.85
N GLN A 50 -12.90 -1.84 -9.42
CA GLN A 50 -12.92 -2.10 -10.86
C GLN A 50 -14.09 -1.37 -11.53
N ASN A 51 -15.26 -1.36 -10.88
CA ASN A 51 -16.42 -0.60 -11.29
C ASN A 51 -16.12 0.90 -11.35
N LEU A 52 -15.40 1.44 -10.35
CA LEU A 52 -14.98 2.83 -10.34
C LEU A 52 -14.00 3.15 -11.49
N ALA A 53 -13.03 2.27 -11.75
CA ALA A 53 -12.11 2.44 -12.88
C ALA A 53 -12.83 2.39 -14.23
N GLU A 54 -13.73 1.43 -14.43
CA GLU A 54 -14.54 1.34 -15.64
C GLU A 54 -15.41 2.57 -15.81
N PHE A 55 -16.07 3.01 -14.74
CA PHE A 55 -16.95 4.17 -14.76
C PHE A 55 -16.16 5.44 -15.18
N ALA A 56 -15.02 5.69 -14.52
CA ALA A 56 -14.16 6.83 -14.85
C ALA A 56 -13.66 6.77 -16.31
N GLY A 57 -13.29 5.59 -16.81
CA GLY A 57 -12.86 5.42 -18.20
C GLY A 57 -13.99 5.67 -19.21
N ARG A 58 -15.20 5.18 -18.95
CA ARG A 58 -16.34 5.36 -19.85
C ARG A 58 -16.82 6.79 -19.89
N LEU A 59 -16.76 7.49 -18.76
CA LEU A 59 -17.10 8.90 -18.63
C LEU A 59 -16.33 9.77 -19.63
N CYS A 60 -15.02 9.52 -19.83
CA CYS A 60 -14.18 10.27 -20.76
C CYS A 60 -14.69 10.27 -22.21
N TYR A 61 -15.41 9.22 -22.63
CA TYR A 61 -15.88 9.04 -24.00
C TYR A 61 -17.40 8.97 -24.13
N ARG A 62 -18.15 9.09 -23.02
CA ARG A 62 -19.58 8.78 -22.93
C ARG A 62 -19.92 7.42 -23.57
N SER A 63 -19.10 6.41 -23.26
CA SER A 63 -19.16 5.09 -23.90
C SER A 63 -19.97 4.06 -23.11
N TRP A 64 -21.13 4.49 -22.60
CA TRP A 64 -22.10 3.63 -21.91
C TRP A 64 -22.92 2.83 -22.92
N GLU A 65 -23.42 3.51 -23.95
CA GLU A 65 -24.15 2.93 -25.07
C GLU A 65 -23.66 3.48 -26.42
N PRO A 66 -23.80 2.71 -27.52
CA PRO A 66 -23.56 3.24 -28.86
C PRO A 66 -24.46 4.45 -29.16
N GLY A 67 -23.88 5.49 -29.77
CA GLY A 67 -24.63 6.67 -30.21
C GLY A 67 -24.74 7.82 -29.20
N LEU A 68 -24.49 7.60 -27.89
CA LEU A 68 -24.42 8.69 -26.89
C LEU A 68 -23.28 9.68 -27.19
N ASN A 69 -22.21 9.16 -27.76
CA ASN A 69 -21.19 9.93 -28.44
C ASN A 69 -21.25 9.55 -29.93
N PRO A 70 -21.43 10.51 -30.86
CA PRO A 70 -21.50 10.22 -32.30
C PRO A 70 -20.29 9.46 -32.85
N ASN A 71 -19.13 9.56 -32.18
CA ASN A 71 -17.91 8.83 -32.55
C ASN A 71 -17.85 7.39 -31.99
N VAL A 72 -18.75 7.01 -31.08
CA VAL A 72 -18.80 5.69 -30.43
C VAL A 72 -19.89 4.85 -31.08
N THR A 73 -19.48 3.96 -31.98
CA THR A 73 -20.39 3.04 -32.70
C THR A 73 -20.49 1.66 -32.05
N ARG A 74 -19.57 1.33 -31.13
CA ARG A 74 -19.55 0.07 -30.38
C ARG A 74 -19.02 0.31 -28.98
N VAL A 75 -19.53 -0.45 -28.01
CA VAL A 75 -19.07 -0.46 -26.62
C VAL A 75 -18.69 -1.89 -26.22
N ARG A 76 -17.61 -2.05 -25.46
CA ARG A 76 -17.28 -3.34 -24.85
C ARG A 76 -18.24 -3.58 -23.69
N LYS A 77 -18.83 -4.77 -23.60
CA LYS A 77 -19.75 -5.13 -22.51
C LYS A 77 -19.05 -5.85 -21.36
N ASP A 78 -18.03 -6.65 -21.68
CA ASP A 78 -17.22 -7.36 -20.70
C ASP A 78 -16.25 -6.39 -19.99
N GLN A 79 -16.28 -6.39 -18.65
CA GLN A 79 -15.49 -5.47 -17.82
C GLN A 79 -14.01 -5.81 -17.87
N ASP A 80 -13.64 -7.08 -17.81
CA ASP A 80 -12.23 -7.51 -17.85
C ASP A 80 -11.59 -7.13 -19.18
N ALA A 81 -12.28 -7.32 -20.30
CA ALA A 81 -11.84 -6.87 -21.61
C ALA A 81 -11.77 -5.33 -21.71
N TYR A 82 -12.65 -4.61 -21.02
CA TYR A 82 -12.62 -3.14 -20.97
C TYR A 82 -11.40 -2.63 -20.20
N LEU A 83 -11.19 -3.13 -18.97
CA LEU A 83 -10.07 -2.74 -18.11
C LEU A 83 -8.74 -3.21 -18.69
N GLY A 84 -8.67 -4.42 -19.26
CA GLY A 84 -7.51 -4.90 -20.01
C GLY A 84 -7.19 -4.00 -21.21
N ASN A 85 -8.19 -3.45 -21.89
CA ASN A 85 -7.96 -2.45 -22.94
C ASN A 85 -7.42 -1.12 -22.38
N ILE A 86 -7.86 -0.66 -21.20
CA ILE A 86 -7.28 0.52 -20.53
C ILE A 86 -5.77 0.31 -20.30
N LEU A 87 -5.39 -0.86 -19.77
CA LEU A 87 -3.98 -1.21 -19.56
C LEU A 87 -3.22 -1.25 -20.89
N ALA A 88 -3.76 -1.93 -21.91
CA ALA A 88 -3.12 -2.05 -23.22
C ALA A 88 -2.97 -0.71 -23.95
N SER A 89 -3.90 0.22 -23.72
CA SER A 89 -3.88 1.57 -24.32
C SER A 89 -3.06 2.57 -23.50
N LEU A 90 -2.49 2.16 -22.37
CA LEU A 90 -1.72 3.00 -21.44
C LEU A 90 -2.53 4.21 -20.90
N HIS A 91 -3.84 4.03 -20.70
CA HIS A 91 -4.72 5.06 -20.13
C HIS A 91 -4.66 5.09 -18.59
N GLY A 92 -3.46 5.11 -18.02
CA GLY A 92 -3.26 4.91 -16.59
C GLY A 92 -3.79 6.01 -15.67
N SER A 93 -4.07 7.22 -16.18
CA SER A 93 -4.70 8.27 -15.38
C SER A 93 -6.09 7.85 -14.87
N VAL A 94 -6.80 6.98 -15.59
CA VAL A 94 -8.09 6.41 -15.12
C VAL A 94 -7.91 5.62 -13.82
N LEU A 95 -6.75 4.98 -13.65
CA LEU A 95 -6.44 4.17 -12.47
C LEU A 95 -6.12 5.02 -11.23
N GLU A 96 -5.89 6.33 -11.39
CA GLU A 96 -5.58 7.22 -10.26
C GLU A 96 -6.80 7.49 -9.38
N HIS A 97 -8.02 7.25 -9.88
CA HIS A 97 -9.27 7.39 -9.12
C HIS A 97 -9.48 6.28 -8.08
N VAL A 98 -8.72 5.18 -8.17
CA VAL A 98 -8.89 3.98 -7.34
C VAL A 98 -7.75 3.92 -6.34
N SER A 99 -8.04 4.01 -5.03
CA SER A 99 -7.02 4.02 -3.96
C SER A 99 -7.25 2.96 -2.90
N PHE A 100 -6.17 2.34 -2.43
CA PHE A 100 -6.17 1.38 -1.33
C PHE A 100 -5.31 1.90 -0.17
N SER A 101 -5.72 1.60 1.07
CA SER A 101 -4.97 1.94 2.28
C SER A 101 -4.54 0.68 3.01
N PHE A 102 -3.26 0.61 3.34
CA PHE A 102 -2.65 -0.51 4.04
C PHE A 102 -2.10 -0.07 5.39
N VAL A 103 -2.28 -0.90 6.42
CA VAL A 103 -1.42 -0.87 7.60
C VAL A 103 -0.24 -1.78 7.31
N LEU A 104 0.94 -1.18 7.26
CA LEU A 104 2.22 -1.87 7.17
C LEU A 104 2.81 -1.87 8.57
N HIS A 105 3.08 -3.05 9.12
CA HIS A 105 3.54 -3.20 10.50
C HIS A 105 4.76 -4.11 10.56
N ASN A 106 5.59 -3.92 11.59
CA ASN A 106 6.86 -4.62 11.76
C ASN A 106 7.80 -4.48 10.55
N VAL A 107 7.74 -3.33 9.86
CA VAL A 107 8.68 -2.99 8.79
C VAL A 107 9.76 -2.08 9.35
N SER A 108 11.01 -2.25 8.94
CA SER A 108 12.14 -1.46 9.43
C SER A 108 12.03 0.01 9.01
N ARG A 109 12.71 0.90 9.75
CA ARG A 109 12.81 2.28 9.28
C ARG A 109 13.63 2.40 8.00
N VAL A 110 14.59 1.49 7.76
CA VAL A 110 15.34 1.38 6.49
C VAL A 110 14.36 1.26 5.33
N LEU A 111 13.46 0.27 5.39
CA LEU A 111 12.40 0.09 4.39
C LEU A 111 11.55 1.33 4.26
N THR A 112 11.07 1.91 5.38
CA THR A 112 10.18 3.08 5.28
C THR A 112 10.86 4.26 4.60
N HIS A 113 12.17 4.42 4.76
CA HIS A 113 12.94 5.49 4.14
C HIS A 113 13.02 5.34 2.61
N GLU A 114 12.96 4.12 2.10
CA GLU A 114 12.80 3.82 0.69
C GLU A 114 11.36 3.98 0.19
N LEU A 115 10.39 3.51 0.98
CA LEU A 115 8.97 3.54 0.62
C LEU A 115 8.46 4.97 0.44
N ILE A 116 8.80 5.89 1.34
CA ILE A 116 8.34 7.29 1.29
C ILE A 116 8.90 8.10 0.12
N ARG A 117 9.81 7.53 -0.68
CA ARG A 117 10.34 8.17 -1.89
C ARG A 117 9.32 8.14 -3.05
N HIS A 118 8.32 7.27 -2.96
CA HIS A 118 7.18 7.19 -3.86
C HIS A 118 6.16 8.27 -3.50
N ARG A 119 6.05 9.31 -4.33
CA ARG A 119 5.32 10.55 -4.01
C ARG A 119 3.95 10.67 -4.69
N PRO A 120 3.81 10.42 -6.00
CA PRO A 120 2.52 10.61 -6.68
C PRO A 120 1.47 9.66 -6.13
N GLY A 121 0.25 10.16 -5.89
CA GLY A 121 -0.89 9.32 -5.51
C GLY A 121 -0.72 8.60 -4.17
N VAL A 122 0.18 9.06 -3.29
CA VAL A 122 0.50 8.41 -2.01
C VAL A 122 0.17 9.32 -0.83
N ALA A 123 -0.33 8.73 0.24
CA ALA A 123 -0.43 9.36 1.56
C ALA A 123 0.20 8.46 2.64
N VAL A 124 0.89 9.07 3.61
CA VAL A 124 1.66 8.34 4.63
C VAL A 124 1.34 8.90 6.02
N SER A 125 1.05 8.00 6.96
CA SER A 125 0.99 8.30 8.39
C SER A 125 1.81 7.26 9.14
N GLN A 126 2.95 7.66 9.68
CA GLN A 126 3.92 6.75 10.32
C GLN A 126 4.01 7.01 11.81
N GLU A 127 4.22 5.93 12.57
CA GLU A 127 4.53 6.00 13.99
C GLU A 127 5.72 6.94 14.25
N SER A 128 5.53 7.85 15.22
CA SER A 128 6.50 8.91 15.45
C SER A 128 7.39 8.61 16.64
N LEU A 129 8.66 8.32 16.38
CA LEU A 129 9.70 8.22 17.42
C LEU A 129 10.00 9.55 18.15
N ARG A 130 9.29 10.65 17.82
CA ARG A 130 9.29 11.86 18.68
C ARG A 130 8.39 11.69 19.90
N PHE A 131 7.45 10.76 19.84
CA PHE A 131 6.37 10.58 20.79
C PHE A 131 6.37 9.17 21.38
N VAL A 132 6.50 8.15 20.53
CA VAL A 132 6.56 6.75 20.95
C VAL A 132 7.96 6.48 21.51
N ARG A 133 8.01 6.02 22.76
CA ARG A 133 9.24 5.55 23.41
C ARG A 133 9.50 4.11 22.96
N LEU A 134 10.77 3.80 22.71
CA LEU A 134 11.22 2.45 22.42
C LEU A 134 11.42 1.71 23.74
N THR A 135 10.41 0.97 24.17
CA THR A 135 10.47 0.06 25.33
C THR A 135 10.93 -1.34 24.94
N ASP A 136 10.74 -1.68 23.68
CA ASP A 136 11.26 -2.86 23.02
C ASP A 136 11.82 -2.42 21.68
N LEU A 137 12.91 -3.05 21.25
CA LEU A 137 13.42 -2.92 19.89
C LEU A 137 12.90 -4.08 19.07
N PRO A 138 11.76 -3.92 18.36
CA PRO A 138 11.34 -4.90 17.38
C PRO A 138 12.33 -4.90 16.21
N PHE A 139 12.74 -6.09 15.77
CA PHE A 139 13.72 -6.24 14.70
C PHE A 139 13.39 -7.46 13.83
N TRP A 140 13.48 -7.29 12.51
CA TRP A 140 13.33 -8.37 11.54
C TRP A 140 14.71 -8.79 11.03
N PHE A 141 14.91 -10.10 10.85
CA PHE A 141 16.11 -10.68 10.27
C PHE A 141 15.69 -11.53 9.06
N PRO A 142 16.36 -11.40 7.91
CA PRO A 142 16.14 -12.32 6.80
C PRO A 142 16.66 -13.71 7.13
N ASP A 143 16.08 -14.74 6.51
CA ASP A 143 16.39 -16.17 6.78
C ASP A 143 17.90 -16.45 6.76
N TRP A 144 18.63 -15.91 5.78
CA TRP A 144 20.07 -16.12 5.65
C TRP A 144 20.88 -15.56 6.82
N ALA A 145 20.38 -14.51 7.49
CA ALA A 145 21.03 -13.94 8.66
C ALA A 145 20.76 -14.80 9.90
N GLU A 146 19.57 -15.41 9.97
CA GLU A 146 19.20 -16.31 11.06
C GLU A 146 20.01 -17.62 11.04
N ASP A 147 20.37 -18.07 9.84
CA ASP A 147 21.22 -19.24 9.60
C ASP A 147 22.70 -19.03 10.00
N ASP A 148 23.09 -17.83 10.43
CA ASP A 148 24.42 -17.50 10.96
C ASP A 148 24.37 -17.27 12.48
N PRO A 149 24.69 -18.29 13.31
CA PRO A 149 24.62 -18.16 14.77
C PRO A 149 25.56 -17.11 15.35
N GLU A 150 26.74 -16.90 14.77
CA GLU A 150 27.70 -15.91 15.27
C GLU A 150 27.20 -14.48 14.99
N LEU A 151 26.66 -14.25 13.80
CA LEU A 151 26.02 -12.98 13.45
C LEU A 151 24.86 -12.69 14.40
N MET A 152 23.98 -13.67 14.63
CA MET A 152 22.80 -13.50 15.48
C MET A 152 23.17 -13.22 16.94
N GLU A 153 24.19 -13.88 17.48
CA GLU A 153 24.70 -13.61 18.83
C GLU A 153 25.18 -12.16 18.96
N ARG A 154 26.08 -11.72 18.06
CA ARG A 154 26.66 -10.37 18.09
C ARG A 154 25.61 -9.29 17.83
N ALA A 155 24.69 -9.51 16.89
CA ALA A 155 23.61 -8.58 16.59
C ALA A 155 22.66 -8.43 17.78
N THR A 156 22.29 -9.55 18.41
CA THR A 156 21.42 -9.56 19.60
C THR A 156 22.06 -8.81 20.76
N GLU A 157 23.34 -9.05 21.05
CA GLU A 157 24.07 -8.33 22.12
C GLU A 157 24.08 -6.82 21.86
N MET A 158 24.34 -6.39 20.63
CA MET A 158 24.34 -4.97 20.26
C MET A 158 22.95 -4.34 20.44
N LEU A 159 21.89 -5.00 19.95
CA LEU A 159 20.51 -4.51 20.07
C LEU A 159 20.08 -4.44 21.54
N GLN A 160 20.46 -5.43 22.36
CA GLN A 160 20.18 -5.42 23.79
C GLN A 160 20.84 -4.22 24.48
N ARG A 161 22.10 -3.91 24.19
CA ARG A 161 22.77 -2.72 24.74
C ARG A 161 22.09 -1.41 24.32
N MET A 162 21.59 -1.32 23.09
CA MET A 162 20.82 -0.16 22.63
C MET A 162 19.50 -0.03 23.39
N GLU A 163 18.81 -1.14 23.63
CA GLU A 163 17.54 -1.20 24.39
C GLU A 163 17.77 -0.80 25.87
N GLU A 164 18.78 -1.36 26.53
CA GLU A 164 19.21 -0.99 27.88
C GLU A 164 19.53 0.52 27.97
N PHE A 165 20.18 1.08 26.95
CA PHE A 165 20.47 2.51 26.91
C PHE A 165 19.21 3.37 26.77
N GLN A 166 18.18 2.92 26.03
CA GLN A 166 16.88 3.60 25.98
C GLN A 166 16.21 3.63 27.36
N PHE A 167 16.22 2.51 28.10
CA PHE A 167 15.68 2.44 29.45
C PHE A 167 16.44 3.35 30.42
N TRP A 168 17.77 3.28 30.41
CA TRP A 168 18.60 4.11 31.25
C TRP A 168 18.36 5.60 30.99
N MET A 169 18.24 6.04 29.73
CA MET A 169 17.91 7.44 29.41
C MET A 169 16.52 7.83 29.94
N ALA A 170 15.52 6.96 29.84
CA ALA A 170 14.18 7.24 30.34
C ALA A 170 14.16 7.43 31.86
N GLU A 171 14.88 6.57 32.60
CA GLU A 171 15.06 6.67 34.05
C GLU A 171 15.87 7.91 34.43
N HIS A 172 17.01 8.13 33.77
CA HIS A 172 17.90 9.26 34.03
C HIS A 172 17.20 10.62 33.81
N PHE A 173 16.29 10.70 32.85
CA PHE A 173 15.48 11.90 32.60
C PHE A 173 14.20 11.96 33.45
N GLY A 174 13.92 10.97 34.31
CA GLY A 174 12.72 10.94 35.14
C GLY A 174 11.43 10.92 34.32
N LEU A 175 11.41 10.31 33.12
CA LEU A 175 10.28 10.44 32.20
C LEU A 175 8.98 9.84 32.74
N ASP A 176 9.08 8.92 33.70
CA ASP A 176 7.95 8.27 34.36
C ASP A 176 7.61 8.90 35.73
N ASP A 177 8.33 9.93 36.15
CA ASP A 177 8.06 10.65 37.39
C ASP A 177 6.69 11.38 37.31
N GLU A 178 6.03 11.49 38.46
CA GLU A 178 4.77 12.22 38.58
C GLU A 178 4.94 13.70 38.23
N GLY A 179 3.98 14.25 37.48
CA GLY A 179 3.95 15.68 37.12
C GLY A 179 4.83 16.08 35.92
N VAL A 180 5.59 15.17 35.32
CA VAL A 180 6.38 15.48 34.13
C VAL A 180 5.48 15.79 32.93
N LYS A 181 5.58 17.01 32.42
CA LYS A 181 4.77 17.50 31.31
C LYS A 181 5.08 16.74 30.02
N PHE A 182 4.05 16.48 29.22
CA PHE A 182 4.18 15.81 27.92
C PHE A 182 5.18 16.48 26.97
N ALA A 183 5.25 17.82 26.97
CA ALA A 183 6.21 18.56 26.16
C ALA A 183 7.66 18.20 26.49
N GLU A 184 7.97 17.98 27.77
CA GLU A 184 9.29 17.54 28.23
C GLU A 184 9.57 16.10 27.82
N LYS A 185 8.60 15.20 28.04
CA LYS A 185 8.69 13.79 27.59
C LYS A 185 9.00 13.73 26.09
N LYS A 186 8.23 14.44 25.27
CA LYS A 186 8.43 14.55 23.82
C LYS A 186 9.80 15.11 23.44
N HIS A 187 10.29 16.13 24.15
CA HIS A 187 11.60 16.73 23.86
C HIS A 187 12.73 15.71 24.09
N LYS A 188 12.70 14.98 25.22
CA LYS A 188 13.68 13.95 25.56
C LYS A 188 13.56 12.71 24.68
N THR A 189 12.36 12.19 24.44
CA THR A 189 12.12 11.06 23.52
C THR A 189 12.61 11.38 22.11
N SER A 190 12.42 12.61 21.63
CA SER A 190 12.94 13.06 20.34
C SER A 190 14.48 13.10 20.26
N PHE A 191 15.18 13.19 21.39
CA PHE A 191 16.64 13.03 21.46
C PHE A 191 17.02 11.55 21.55
N MET A 192 16.38 10.79 22.44
CA MET A 192 16.64 9.36 22.67
C MET A 192 16.60 8.52 21.39
N ARG A 193 15.67 8.82 20.47
CA ARG A 193 15.55 8.12 19.16
C ARG A 193 16.81 8.17 18.30
N ARG A 194 17.74 9.10 18.56
CA ARG A 194 19.03 9.18 17.82
C ARG A 194 19.92 7.96 18.06
N PHE A 195 19.64 7.20 19.10
CA PHE A 195 20.34 5.98 19.46
C PHE A 195 19.54 4.72 19.11
N ALA A 196 18.40 4.85 18.43
CA ALA A 196 17.67 3.72 17.88
C ALA A 196 18.37 3.22 16.60
N PRO A 197 18.48 1.90 16.38
CA PRO A 197 19.00 1.38 15.12
C PRO A 197 18.04 1.72 13.99
N GLU A 198 18.54 2.00 12.78
CA GLU A 198 17.69 2.22 11.60
C GLU A 198 16.84 0.98 11.26
N GLY A 199 17.33 -0.23 11.61
CA GLY A 199 16.60 -1.47 11.45
C GLY A 199 15.43 -1.66 12.42
N VAL A 200 15.20 -0.74 13.38
CA VAL A 200 14.06 -0.87 14.30
C VAL A 200 12.75 -0.90 13.52
N ALA A 201 11.94 -1.92 13.79
CA ALA A 201 10.66 -2.09 13.14
C ALA A 201 9.66 -1.03 13.64
N THR A 202 8.75 -0.64 12.76
CA THR A 202 7.75 0.39 13.01
C THR A 202 6.44 0.07 12.30
N GLY A 203 5.45 0.94 12.46
CA GLY A 203 4.17 0.86 11.79
C GLY A 203 3.83 2.14 11.03
N LEU A 204 3.12 1.98 9.92
CA LEU A 204 2.56 3.09 9.17
C LEU A 204 1.28 2.70 8.43
N VAL A 205 0.41 3.68 8.24
CA VAL A 205 -0.62 3.66 7.21
C VAL A 205 0.01 4.20 5.93
N TRP A 206 -0.11 3.42 4.86
CA TRP A 206 0.31 3.81 3.52
C TRP A 206 -0.87 3.66 2.56
N THR A 207 -1.29 4.76 1.97
CA THR A 207 -2.35 4.81 0.96
C THR A 207 -1.73 5.05 -0.40
N ALA A 208 -2.16 4.33 -1.42
CA ALA A 208 -1.72 4.54 -2.80
C ALA A 208 -2.84 4.28 -3.81
N ASN A 209 -2.86 5.07 -4.89
CA ASN A 209 -3.73 4.78 -6.03
C ASN A 209 -3.19 3.64 -6.91
N VAL A 210 -4.05 3.02 -7.71
CA VAL A 210 -3.70 1.84 -8.52
C VAL A 210 -2.55 2.12 -9.47
N ARG A 211 -2.49 3.32 -10.06
CA ARG A 211 -1.37 3.69 -10.94
C ARG A 211 -0.04 3.64 -10.21
N THR A 212 0.03 4.24 -9.02
CA THR A 212 1.22 4.19 -8.18
C THR A 212 1.50 2.77 -7.70
N LEU A 213 0.49 2.01 -7.29
CA LEU A 213 0.66 0.61 -6.86
C LEU A 213 1.31 -0.23 -7.95
N ARG A 214 0.83 -0.13 -9.20
CA ARG A 214 1.42 -0.80 -10.36
C ARG A 214 2.89 -0.42 -10.57
N HIS A 215 3.20 0.87 -10.51
CA HIS A 215 4.57 1.37 -10.61
C HIS A 215 5.46 0.79 -9.49
N THR A 216 4.99 0.83 -8.25
CA THR A 216 5.77 0.40 -7.09
C THR A 216 5.97 -1.11 -7.03
N LEU A 217 5.00 -1.91 -7.48
CA LEU A 217 5.17 -3.36 -7.62
C LEU A 217 6.32 -3.69 -8.57
N GLU A 218 6.36 -3.09 -9.77
CA GLU A 218 7.47 -3.32 -10.72
C GLU A 218 8.80 -2.82 -10.13
N ALA A 219 8.83 -1.62 -9.56
CA ALA A 219 10.07 -1.00 -9.08
C ALA A 219 10.66 -1.66 -7.83
N ARG A 220 9.81 -2.17 -6.93
CA ARG A 220 10.23 -2.65 -5.60
C ARG A 220 10.29 -4.17 -5.47
N THR A 221 9.87 -4.90 -6.50
CA THR A 221 10.09 -6.35 -6.59
C THR A 221 11.24 -6.69 -7.54
N ALA A 222 11.77 -5.71 -8.28
CA ALA A 222 12.91 -5.86 -9.18
C ALA A 222 14.14 -6.49 -8.47
N PRO A 223 14.98 -7.26 -9.18
CA PRO A 223 16.10 -7.99 -8.56
C PRO A 223 17.10 -7.12 -7.79
N GLY A 224 17.24 -5.84 -8.15
CA GLY A 224 18.14 -4.90 -7.46
C GLY A 224 17.51 -4.15 -6.29
N ALA A 225 16.23 -4.40 -5.98
CA ALA A 225 15.59 -3.83 -4.81
C ALA A 225 16.03 -4.55 -3.53
N GLU A 226 16.00 -3.83 -2.41
CA GLU A 226 16.34 -4.35 -1.09
C GLU A 226 15.39 -5.49 -0.67
N GLU A 227 15.88 -6.45 0.11
CA GLU A 227 15.19 -7.71 0.42
C GLU A 227 13.86 -7.50 1.17
N GLU A 228 13.86 -6.67 2.22
CA GLU A 228 12.67 -6.38 3.00
C GLU A 228 11.58 -5.70 2.16
N ILE A 229 11.96 -4.71 1.34
CA ILE A 229 10.97 -4.01 0.49
C ILE A 229 10.43 -4.93 -0.61
N ARG A 230 11.22 -5.89 -1.12
CA ARG A 230 10.74 -6.93 -2.03
C ARG A 230 9.69 -7.83 -1.37
N LEU A 231 9.98 -8.30 -0.16
CA LEU A 231 9.04 -9.08 0.66
C LEU A 231 7.72 -8.31 0.87
N LEU A 232 7.81 -7.05 1.28
CA LEU A 232 6.66 -6.20 1.52
C LEU A 232 5.79 -6.04 0.26
N PHE A 233 6.40 -5.74 -0.88
CA PHE A 233 5.65 -5.56 -2.13
C PHE A 233 5.11 -6.87 -2.70
N ASN A 234 5.73 -8.02 -2.40
CA ASN A 234 5.12 -9.30 -2.70
C ASN A 234 3.77 -9.47 -1.96
N LEU A 235 3.75 -9.20 -0.65
CA LEU A 235 2.51 -9.28 0.16
C LEU A 235 1.43 -8.29 -0.31
N ILE A 236 1.84 -7.07 -0.68
CA ILE A 236 0.93 -6.06 -1.26
C ILE A 236 0.37 -6.56 -2.60
N GLY A 237 1.22 -7.11 -3.48
CA GLY A 237 0.82 -7.62 -4.79
C GLY A 237 -0.20 -8.76 -4.67
N GLU A 238 0.05 -9.73 -3.81
CA GLU A 238 -0.87 -10.85 -3.56
C GLU A 238 -2.24 -10.36 -3.04
N THR A 239 -2.23 -9.32 -2.21
CA THR A 239 -3.46 -8.69 -1.72
C THR A 239 -4.21 -8.04 -2.88
N LEU A 240 -3.52 -7.28 -3.72
CA LEU A 240 -4.13 -6.53 -4.83
C LEU A 240 -4.67 -7.43 -5.95
N GLN A 241 -4.01 -8.56 -6.26
CA GLN A 241 -4.54 -9.53 -7.22
C GLN A 241 -5.87 -10.14 -6.77
N LYS A 242 -6.07 -10.33 -5.46
CA LYS A 242 -7.33 -10.81 -4.90
C LYS A 242 -8.41 -9.72 -4.91
N GLU A 243 -8.02 -8.48 -4.65
CA GLU A 243 -8.94 -7.35 -4.44
C GLU A 243 -9.35 -6.64 -5.73
N ALA A 244 -8.52 -6.66 -6.78
CA ALA A 244 -8.83 -6.04 -8.07
C ALA A 244 -8.17 -6.82 -9.24
N PRO A 245 -8.62 -8.05 -9.54
CA PRO A 245 -7.96 -8.95 -10.48
C PRO A 245 -7.83 -8.40 -11.91
N ALA A 246 -8.78 -7.63 -12.44
CA ALA A 246 -8.66 -7.03 -13.77
C ALA A 246 -7.62 -5.90 -13.82
N LEU A 247 -7.25 -5.32 -12.67
CA LEU A 247 -6.25 -4.25 -12.56
C LEU A 247 -4.84 -4.76 -12.22
N PHE A 248 -4.69 -6.01 -11.75
CA PHE A 248 -3.40 -6.59 -11.33
C PHE A 248 -3.15 -8.02 -11.84
N GLY A 249 -4.11 -8.65 -12.52
CA GLY A 249 -4.01 -10.01 -13.02
C GLY A 249 -3.12 -10.18 -14.25
N ASP A 250 -2.65 -9.07 -14.83
CA ASP A 250 -1.67 -9.08 -15.91
C ASP A 250 -0.21 -9.23 -15.42
N TYR A 251 0.00 -9.27 -14.10
CA TYR A 251 1.28 -9.56 -13.49
C TYR A 251 1.54 -11.06 -13.40
N VAL A 252 2.77 -11.46 -13.76
CA VAL A 252 3.33 -12.78 -13.47
C VAL A 252 4.47 -12.61 -12.46
N VAL A 253 4.60 -13.54 -11.53
CA VAL A 253 5.68 -13.55 -10.56
C VAL A 253 6.76 -14.52 -11.01
N GLU A 254 7.96 -14.01 -11.30
CA GLU A 254 9.14 -14.77 -11.72
C GLU A 254 10.28 -14.48 -10.74
N ASP A 255 10.76 -15.49 -10.01
CA ASP A 255 11.83 -15.33 -8.98
C ASP A 255 11.56 -14.20 -7.97
N GLY A 256 10.30 -14.05 -7.57
CA GLY A 256 9.83 -13.00 -6.66
C GLY A 256 9.72 -11.60 -7.29
N VAL A 257 9.90 -11.48 -8.61
CA VAL A 257 9.74 -10.24 -9.38
C VAL A 257 8.34 -10.19 -9.97
N TRP A 258 7.63 -9.09 -9.75
CA TRP A 258 6.30 -8.85 -10.30
C TRP A 258 6.42 -8.18 -11.68
N VAL A 259 6.20 -8.96 -12.74
CA VAL A 259 6.35 -8.54 -14.14
C VAL A 259 4.98 -8.33 -14.78
N PRO A 260 4.56 -7.09 -15.10
CA PRO A 260 3.30 -6.86 -15.79
C PRO A 260 3.42 -7.08 -17.29
N LYS A 261 2.35 -7.57 -17.90
CA LYS A 261 2.18 -7.55 -19.36
C LYS A 261 2.19 -6.12 -19.91
N HIS A 262 1.56 -5.18 -19.19
CA HIS A 262 1.46 -3.78 -19.59
C HIS A 262 2.26 -2.88 -18.62
N ARG A 263 3.44 -2.44 -19.08
CA ARG A 263 4.34 -1.54 -18.34
C ARG A 263 3.99 -0.07 -18.59
N LYS A 264 4.35 0.80 -17.63
CA LYS A 264 4.17 2.27 -17.71
C LYS A 264 2.72 2.72 -17.96
N VAL A 265 1.76 1.96 -17.43
CA VAL A 265 0.35 2.37 -17.35
C VAL A 265 0.26 3.50 -16.33
#